data_AF-A0A0G2GHR2-F1
#
_entry.id   AF-A0A0G2GHR2-F1
#
_cell.length_a   1.000
_cell.length_b   1.000
_cell.length_c   1.000
_cell.angle_alpha   90.00
_cell.angle_beta   90.00
_cell.angle_gamma   90.00
#
_symmetry.space_group_name_H-M   'P 1'
#
loop_
_entity.id
_entity.type
_entity.pdbx_description
1 polymer ?
#
loop_
_entity_poly.entity_id
_entity_poly.type
_entity_poly.pdbx_seq_one_letter_code
_entity_poly.pdbx_strand_id
1 'polypeptide(L)'
;MGILSESYHSSRLYRSARKHASYKQQDKRLRETPDLPGNLSFSIRILSNDEIEKCMDPNSLGALDFLRLQYSPPPPLNLVMTTSALDKYDRCFRLLLRIVRMLFVVNHQLPRDGGIPGVWESKSFRNEAHHFVSAVSAYFFDSGIGETWQAFEAGLDGLERRMRAEDDDGDAGDGDSSFGRLVTEGLESVRAAHEECLDRVMFALLLRRRQQAVMRLLEEIFETILAFAKRASAYGSGGAAAGRGYGEQLTAVPAEEAHEVREMYMLFRSKVNVFMTVCRGLTGKRGSRRAAGGAGPGVGLLLGGDGRDVVVEEDNTIDRLLLKLEMNGYYGAPVATDLGA
;
A
#
# COMPACT_ATOMS: atom_id res chain seq x y z
N MET A 1 26.91 8.34 4.29
CA MET A 1 25.96 9.46 4.28
C MET A 1 25.02 9.18 3.13
N GLY A 2 23.72 9.08 3.39
CA GLY A 2 22.75 8.84 2.32
C GLY A 2 22.72 9.99 1.32
N ILE A 3 22.49 9.70 0.05
CA ILE A 3 22.38 10.67 -1.05
C ILE A 3 21.42 11.84 -0.76
N LEU A 4 20.37 11.59 0.03
CA LEU A 4 19.38 12.58 0.47
C LEU A 4 19.97 13.54 1.51
N SER A 5 20.78 13.03 2.43
CA SER A 5 21.46 13.82 3.45
C SER A 5 22.53 14.74 2.82
N GLU A 6 23.29 14.23 1.86
CA GLU A 6 24.29 15.03 1.13
C GLU A 6 23.66 16.15 0.30
N SER A 7 22.55 15.86 -0.39
CA SER A 7 21.79 16.85 -1.17
C SER A 7 21.16 17.93 -0.27
N TYR A 8 20.65 17.54 0.90
CA TYR A 8 20.08 18.48 1.86
C TYR A 8 21.14 19.42 2.48
N HIS A 9 22.28 18.88 2.90
CA HIS A 9 23.35 19.67 3.52
C HIS A 9 24.13 20.54 2.52
N SER A 10 24.16 20.15 1.25
CA SER A 10 24.77 20.94 0.17
C SER A 10 23.90 22.12 -0.28
N SER A 11 22.58 22.06 -0.04
CA SER A 11 21.64 23.10 -0.46
C SER A 11 21.93 24.49 0.14
N ARG A 12 21.88 25.51 -0.72
CA ARG A 12 22.03 26.94 -0.31
C ARG A 12 20.92 27.36 0.67
N LEU A 13 19.73 26.77 0.56
CA LEU A 13 18.61 27.03 1.45
C LEU A 13 18.88 26.53 2.88
N TYR A 14 19.43 25.32 3.04
CA TYR A 14 19.87 24.82 4.35
C TYR A 14 20.92 25.73 4.98
N ARG A 15 21.93 26.16 4.21
CA ARG A 15 22.98 27.08 4.68
C ARG A 15 22.43 28.45 5.09
N SER A 16 21.38 28.92 4.43
CA SER A 16 20.69 30.17 4.78
C SER A 16 19.83 30.00 6.05
N ALA A 17 19.06 28.93 6.15
CA ALA A 17 18.21 28.61 7.30
C ALA A 17 19.03 28.42 8.59
N ARG A 18 20.20 27.77 8.49
CA ARG A 18 21.12 27.55 9.63
C ARG A 18 21.66 28.85 10.25
N LYS A 19 21.69 29.95 9.50
CA LYS A 19 22.10 31.27 10.01
C LYS A 19 21.01 31.92 10.88
N HIS A 20 19.75 31.51 10.76
CA HIS A 20 18.66 32.02 11.59
C HIS A 20 18.66 31.37 12.98
N ALA A 21 18.47 32.19 14.02
CA ALA A 21 18.53 31.77 15.43
C ALA A 21 17.49 30.69 15.80
N SER A 22 16.33 30.68 15.14
CA SER A 22 15.28 29.68 15.31
C SER A 22 15.74 28.27 14.90
N TYR A 23 16.56 28.17 13.85
CA TYR A 23 17.08 26.90 13.34
C TYR A 23 18.02 26.24 14.35
N LYS A 24 18.94 27.01 14.96
CA LYS A 24 19.86 26.51 16.00
C LYS A 24 19.17 25.89 17.22
N GLN A 25 17.94 26.31 17.52
CA GLN A 25 17.16 25.79 18.66
C GLN A 25 16.40 24.51 18.29
N GLN A 26 16.03 24.37 17.01
CA GLN A 26 15.33 23.22 16.44
C GLN A 26 16.30 22.07 16.11
N ASP A 27 17.52 22.40 15.66
CA ASP A 27 18.63 21.47 15.38
C ASP A 27 19.02 20.64 16.61
N LYS A 28 19.00 21.25 17.81
CA LYS A 28 19.23 20.54 19.08
C LYS A 28 18.18 19.48 19.42
N ARG A 29 17.00 19.52 18.78
CA ARG A 29 15.90 18.57 19.00
C ARG A 29 15.84 17.47 17.93
N LEU A 30 16.52 17.68 16.80
CA LEU A 30 16.54 16.73 15.68
C LEU A 30 17.77 15.84 15.83
N ARG A 31 17.54 14.59 16.19
CA ARG A 31 18.59 13.56 16.12
C ARG A 31 18.69 13.13 14.65
N GLU A 32 19.61 13.73 13.92
CA GLU A 32 19.85 13.41 12.51
C GLU A 32 20.30 11.94 12.39
N THR A 33 19.60 11.16 11.56
CA THR A 33 20.11 9.86 11.12
C THR A 33 21.00 10.08 9.90
N PRO A 34 22.08 9.28 9.72
CA PRO A 34 23.07 9.52 8.65
C PRO A 34 22.51 9.37 7.23
N ASP A 35 21.30 8.81 7.07
CA ASP A 35 20.70 8.48 5.79
C ASP A 35 19.53 9.39 5.38
N LEU A 36 18.86 10.03 6.34
CA LEU A 36 17.69 10.87 6.07
C LEU A 36 17.75 12.19 6.85
N PRO A 37 17.61 13.36 6.19
CA PRO A 37 17.55 14.63 6.90
C PRO A 37 16.29 14.70 7.77
N GLY A 38 16.45 15.10 9.03
CA GLY A 38 15.37 15.17 10.03
C GLY A 38 15.37 14.02 11.02
N ASN A 39 14.22 13.79 11.66
CA ASN A 39 14.04 12.69 12.60
C ASN A 39 12.89 11.79 12.12
N LEU A 40 13.22 10.52 11.88
CA LEU A 40 12.26 9.45 11.64
C LEU A 40 12.17 8.60 12.91
N SER A 41 11.04 8.67 13.59
CA SER A 41 10.78 7.93 14.81
C SER A 41 9.53 7.07 14.66
N PHE A 42 9.51 5.96 15.38
CA PHE A 42 8.26 5.24 15.64
C PHE A 42 7.58 5.85 16.87
N SER A 43 6.27 6.01 16.77
CA SER A 43 5.39 6.46 17.85
C SER A 43 4.25 5.46 18.01
N ILE A 44 3.65 5.41 19.20
CA ILE A 44 2.48 4.58 19.45
C ILE A 44 1.23 5.42 19.17
N ARG A 45 0.30 4.89 18.39
CA ARG A 45 -0.98 5.57 18.11
C ARG A 45 -1.86 5.57 19.37
N ILE A 46 -2.58 6.67 19.59
CA ILE A 46 -3.69 6.70 20.56
C ILE A 46 -4.86 5.94 19.94
N LEU A 47 -5.09 4.72 20.41
CA LEU A 47 -6.13 3.81 19.94
C LEU A 47 -7.30 3.79 20.94
N SER A 48 -8.49 3.44 20.44
CA SER A 48 -9.63 3.11 21.30
C SER A 48 -9.40 1.79 22.05
N ASN A 49 -10.09 1.57 23.18
CA ASN A 49 -9.93 0.34 23.98
C ASN A 49 -10.18 -0.93 23.14
N ASP A 50 -11.18 -0.92 22.26
CA ASP A 50 -11.49 -2.04 21.35
C ASP A 50 -10.37 -2.33 20.34
N GLU A 51 -9.68 -1.29 19.85
CA GLU A 51 -8.54 -1.46 18.96
C GLU A 51 -7.30 -1.94 19.71
N ILE A 52 -7.13 -1.54 20.98
CA ILE A 52 -6.05 -2.02 21.84
C ILE A 52 -6.18 -3.53 22.07
N GLU A 53 -7.39 -4.04 22.35
CA GLU A 53 -7.64 -5.48 22.49
C GLU A 53 -7.30 -6.23 21.19
N LYS A 54 -7.68 -5.69 20.03
CA LYS A 54 -7.31 -6.25 18.73
C LYS A 54 -5.81 -6.18 18.44
N CYS A 55 -5.10 -5.22 19.02
CA CYS A 55 -3.64 -5.14 18.93
C CYS A 55 -2.94 -6.15 19.86
N MET A 56 -3.58 -6.52 20.97
CA MET A 56 -3.03 -7.48 21.94
C MET A 56 -3.08 -8.93 21.45
N ASP A 57 -4.01 -9.31 20.56
CA ASP A 57 -4.00 -10.65 19.96
C ASP A 57 -2.95 -10.75 18.84
N PRO A 58 -1.89 -11.57 18.99
CA PRO A 58 -0.87 -11.74 17.96
C PRO A 58 -1.40 -12.33 16.65
N ASN A 59 -2.60 -12.91 16.63
CA ASN A 59 -3.25 -13.50 15.45
C ASN A 59 -4.23 -12.54 14.76
N SER A 60 -4.60 -11.43 15.40
CA SER A 60 -5.50 -10.42 14.83
C SER A 60 -4.84 -9.66 13.68
N LEU A 61 -5.63 -9.27 12.66
CA LEU A 61 -5.15 -8.46 11.53
C LEU A 61 -4.50 -7.15 12.00
N GLY A 62 -5.01 -6.57 13.08
CA GLY A 62 -4.58 -5.28 13.63
C GLY A 62 -3.43 -5.34 14.63
N ALA A 63 -2.75 -6.48 14.81
CA ALA A 63 -1.72 -6.62 15.85
C ALA A 63 -0.59 -5.58 15.75
N LEU A 64 -0.31 -5.05 14.55
CA LEU A 64 0.75 -4.06 14.31
C LEU A 64 0.22 -2.63 14.11
N ASP A 65 -1.09 -2.41 14.21
CA ASP A 65 -1.73 -1.11 13.94
C ASP A 65 -1.39 -0.03 14.98
N PHE A 66 -0.83 -0.42 16.12
CA PHE A 66 -0.36 0.50 17.15
C PHE A 66 0.87 1.30 16.70
N LEU A 67 1.59 0.81 15.69
CA LEU A 67 2.80 1.43 15.19
C LEU A 67 2.47 2.59 14.24
N ARG A 68 2.96 3.78 14.57
CA ARG A 68 2.89 4.97 13.72
C ARG A 68 4.29 5.44 13.35
N LEU A 69 4.48 5.72 12.07
CA LEU A 69 5.69 6.37 11.58
C LEU A 69 5.54 7.90 11.76
N GLN A 70 6.44 8.51 12.53
CA GLN A 70 6.48 9.95 12.74
C GLN A 70 7.74 10.52 12.09
N TYR A 71 7.55 11.27 11.02
CA TYR A 71 8.61 12.04 10.37
C TYR A 71 8.49 13.51 10.77
N SER A 72 9.58 14.07 11.31
CA SER A 72 9.69 15.50 11.60
C SER A 72 10.56 16.15 10.51
N PRO A 73 9.96 16.80 9.49
CA PRO A 73 10.70 17.41 8.41
C PRO A 73 11.52 18.60 8.94
N PRO A 74 12.84 18.67 8.65
CA PRO A 74 13.64 19.82 9.02
C PRO A 74 13.36 20.99 8.05
N PRO A 75 13.44 22.26 8.48
CA PRO A 75 13.35 23.39 7.55
C PRO A 75 14.47 23.31 6.49
N PRO A 76 14.23 23.54 5.18
CA PRO A 76 13.01 24.04 4.52
C PRO A 76 12.05 22.94 4.01
N LEU A 77 12.33 21.65 4.23
CA LEU A 77 11.49 20.54 3.74
C LEU A 77 10.08 20.53 4.35
N ASN A 78 9.91 21.19 5.51
CA ASN A 78 8.62 21.40 6.15
C ASN A 78 7.63 22.22 5.29
N LEU A 79 8.11 22.95 4.28
CA LEU A 79 7.25 23.72 3.36
C LEU A 79 6.51 22.81 2.36
N VAL A 80 7.13 21.70 1.96
CA VAL A 80 6.52 20.70 1.06
C VAL A 80 5.85 19.60 1.87
N MET A 81 6.51 19.09 2.91
CA MET A 81 5.98 18.04 3.77
C MET A 81 5.04 18.60 4.83
N THR A 82 3.79 18.81 4.43
CA THR A 82 2.74 19.33 5.31
C THR A 82 2.27 18.30 6.34
N THR A 83 1.66 18.78 7.42
CA THR A 83 1.02 17.90 8.42
C THR A 83 -0.10 17.06 7.82
N SER A 84 -0.81 17.58 6.81
CA SER A 84 -1.82 16.86 6.03
C SER A 84 -1.21 15.69 5.25
N ALA A 85 -0.09 15.91 4.56
CA ALA A 85 0.64 14.85 3.86
C ALA A 85 1.11 13.75 4.81
N LEU A 86 1.61 14.10 6.00
CA LEU A 86 2.05 13.14 7.01
C LEU A 86 0.90 12.26 7.56
N ASP A 87 -0.32 12.81 7.68
CA ASP A 87 -1.50 12.01 8.05
C ASP A 87 -1.89 11.02 6.94
N LYS A 88 -1.81 11.44 5.67
CA LYS A 88 -2.01 10.53 4.52
C LYS A 88 -0.98 9.39 4.53
N TYR A 89 0.30 9.69 4.77
CA TYR A 89 1.34 8.67 4.90
C TYR A 89 1.08 7.68 6.03
N ASP A 90 0.64 8.15 7.19
CA ASP A 90 0.30 7.30 8.33
C ASP A 90 -0.85 6.33 8.00
N ARG A 91 -1.87 6.80 7.27
CA ARG A 91 -2.97 5.96 6.80
C ARG A 91 -2.52 4.91 5.79
N CYS A 92 -1.65 5.28 4.83
CA CYS A 92 -1.03 4.32 3.92
C CYS A 92 -0.20 3.29 4.67
N PHE A 93 0.64 3.74 5.62
CA PHE A 93 1.52 2.88 6.41
C PHE A 93 0.75 1.82 7.20
N ARG A 94 -0.36 2.20 7.85
CA ARG A 94 -1.24 1.25 8.56
C ARG A 94 -1.73 0.13 7.63
N LEU A 95 -2.17 0.46 6.42
CA LEU A 95 -2.62 -0.54 5.46
C LEU A 95 -1.46 -1.43 4.99
N LEU A 96 -0.30 -0.83 4.68
CA LEU A 96 0.87 -1.57 4.22
C LEU A 96 1.36 -2.57 5.28
N LEU A 97 1.35 -2.21 6.56
CA LEU A 97 1.69 -3.13 7.65
C LEU A 97 0.77 -4.36 7.65
N ARG A 98 -0.54 -4.16 7.46
CA ARG A 98 -1.50 -5.26 7.40
C ARG A 98 -1.26 -6.16 6.18
N ILE A 99 -0.93 -5.59 5.02
CA ILE A 99 -0.60 -6.36 3.81
C ILE A 99 0.68 -7.17 3.99
N VAL A 100 1.74 -6.55 4.53
CA VAL A 100 3.02 -7.24 4.80
C VAL A 100 2.81 -8.38 5.79
N ARG A 101 1.98 -8.17 6.82
CA ARG A 101 1.59 -9.22 7.75
C ARG A 101 0.87 -10.37 7.04
N MET A 102 -0.08 -10.09 6.15
CA MET A 102 -0.76 -11.14 5.38
C MET A 102 0.20 -11.91 4.47
N LEU A 103 1.15 -11.22 3.82
CA LEU A 103 2.21 -11.87 3.04
C LEU A 103 3.08 -12.78 3.92
N PHE A 104 3.43 -12.35 5.12
CA PHE A 104 4.18 -13.16 6.08
C PHE A 104 3.37 -14.41 6.50
N VAL A 105 2.10 -14.24 6.86
CA VAL A 105 1.20 -15.34 7.26
C VAL A 105 1.12 -16.39 6.16
N VAL A 106 0.88 -15.95 4.92
CA VAL A 106 0.69 -16.86 3.81
C VAL A 106 2.00 -17.56 3.41
N ASN A 107 3.14 -16.88 3.50
CA ASN A 107 4.43 -17.48 3.15
C ASN A 107 5.05 -18.33 4.27
N HIS A 108 4.76 -18.06 5.54
CA HIS A 108 5.47 -18.67 6.67
C HIS A 108 4.60 -19.38 7.70
N GLN A 109 3.34 -18.99 7.89
CA GLN A 109 2.45 -19.65 8.87
C GLN A 109 1.61 -20.77 8.26
N LEU A 110 1.44 -20.78 6.93
CA LEU A 110 0.81 -21.89 6.23
C LEU A 110 1.82 -23.04 6.04
N PRO A 111 1.52 -24.27 6.49
CA PRO A 111 2.44 -25.40 6.35
C PRO A 111 2.88 -25.60 4.90
N ARG A 112 4.20 -25.68 4.68
CA ARG A 112 4.82 -25.79 3.34
C ARG A 112 4.62 -27.19 2.74
N ASP A 113 4.73 -28.21 3.59
CA ASP A 113 4.56 -29.62 3.26
C ASP A 113 3.48 -30.23 4.17
N GLY A 114 2.36 -30.62 3.58
CA GLY A 114 1.26 -31.24 4.31
C GLY A 114 0.29 -30.24 4.93
N GLY A 115 -0.71 -29.83 4.13
CA GLY A 115 -1.99 -29.44 4.73
C GLY A 115 -2.54 -30.56 5.61
N ILE A 116 -3.63 -30.28 6.32
CA ILE A 116 -4.25 -31.24 7.25
C ILE A 116 -4.39 -32.63 6.56
N PRO A 117 -3.73 -33.68 7.08
CA PRO A 117 -3.71 -35.00 6.45
C PRO A 117 -5.14 -35.52 6.23
N GLY A 118 -5.48 -35.88 4.99
CA GLY A 118 -6.82 -36.39 4.63
C GLY A 118 -7.81 -35.35 4.09
N VAL A 119 -7.49 -34.05 4.11
CA VAL A 119 -8.36 -32.98 3.59
C VAL A 119 -7.68 -32.27 2.41
N TRP A 120 -8.09 -32.59 1.19
CA TRP A 120 -7.50 -31.97 -0.02
C TRP A 120 -7.89 -30.49 -0.14
N GLU A 121 -9.06 -30.11 0.37
CA GLU A 121 -9.58 -28.73 0.39
C GLU A 121 -8.63 -27.79 1.14
N SER A 122 -7.89 -28.28 2.14
CA SER A 122 -6.89 -27.49 2.88
C SER A 122 -5.74 -27.02 1.98
N LYS A 123 -5.34 -27.85 1.01
CA LYS A 123 -4.28 -27.50 0.04
C LYS A 123 -4.79 -26.49 -0.99
N SER A 124 -6.04 -26.66 -1.44
CA SER A 124 -6.72 -25.72 -2.33
C SER A 124 -6.87 -24.36 -1.68
N PHE A 125 -7.41 -24.31 -0.45
CA PHE A 125 -7.55 -23.09 0.35
C PHE A 125 -6.21 -22.35 0.46
N ARG A 126 -5.13 -23.06 0.82
CA ARG A 126 -3.79 -22.46 0.96
C ARG A 126 -3.32 -21.81 -0.33
N ASN A 127 -3.39 -22.53 -1.44
CA ASN A 127 -2.91 -22.05 -2.73
C ASN A 127 -3.74 -20.85 -3.21
N GLU A 128 -5.05 -20.90 -2.99
CA GLU A 128 -5.98 -19.83 -3.37
C GLU A 128 -5.79 -18.59 -2.49
N ALA A 129 -5.63 -18.75 -1.18
CA ALA A 129 -5.29 -17.66 -0.26
C ALA A 129 -3.93 -17.02 -0.62
N HIS A 130 -2.94 -17.83 -1.02
CA HIS A 130 -1.63 -17.34 -1.47
C HIS A 130 -1.73 -16.53 -2.74
N HIS A 131 -2.45 -17.06 -3.74
CA HIS A 131 -2.70 -16.34 -4.97
C HIS A 131 -3.46 -15.04 -4.72
N PHE A 132 -4.53 -15.06 -3.93
CA PHE A 132 -5.34 -13.88 -3.60
C PHE A 132 -4.52 -12.79 -2.91
N VAL A 133 -3.83 -13.13 -1.81
CA VAL A 133 -3.03 -12.14 -1.05
C VAL A 133 -1.88 -11.60 -1.91
N SER A 134 -1.20 -12.46 -2.68
CA SER A 134 -0.11 -12.04 -3.58
C SER A 134 -0.59 -11.13 -4.70
N ALA A 135 -1.75 -11.43 -5.29
CA ALA A 135 -2.35 -10.61 -6.35
C ALA A 135 -2.77 -9.24 -5.82
N VAL A 136 -3.41 -9.19 -4.65
CA VAL A 136 -3.81 -7.95 -3.97
C VAL A 136 -2.58 -7.13 -3.56
N SER A 137 -1.53 -7.76 -3.00
CA SER A 137 -0.31 -7.04 -2.64
C SER A 137 0.41 -6.48 -3.87
N ALA A 138 0.52 -7.26 -4.94
CA ALA A 138 1.15 -6.80 -6.18
C ALA A 138 0.37 -5.63 -6.78
N TYR A 139 -0.95 -5.64 -6.71
CA TYR A 139 -1.77 -4.48 -7.10
C TYR A 139 -1.42 -3.23 -6.28
N PHE A 140 -1.38 -3.34 -4.95
CA PHE A 140 -1.10 -2.19 -4.10
C PHE A 140 0.32 -1.64 -4.27
N PHE A 141 1.33 -2.50 -4.41
CA PHE A 141 2.72 -2.06 -4.60
C PHE A 141 2.98 -1.55 -6.02
N ASP A 142 2.62 -2.31 -7.05
CA ASP A 142 2.98 -1.98 -8.43
C ASP A 142 2.07 -0.87 -8.97
N SER A 143 0.75 -1.11 -8.97
CA SER A 143 -0.21 -0.18 -9.57
C SER A 143 -0.67 0.91 -8.62
N GLY A 144 -0.73 0.62 -7.32
CA GLY A 144 -1.15 1.59 -6.31
C GLY A 144 -0.09 2.66 -6.06
N ILE A 145 1.11 2.22 -5.68
CA ILE A 145 2.22 3.10 -5.28
C ILE A 145 3.18 3.33 -6.45
N GLY A 146 3.61 2.28 -7.14
CA GLY A 146 4.64 2.35 -8.18
C GLY A 146 4.26 3.30 -9.32
N GLU A 147 3.13 3.06 -9.99
CA GLU A 147 2.69 3.88 -11.14
C GLU A 147 2.43 5.36 -10.77
N THR A 148 1.81 5.60 -9.61
CA THR A 148 1.47 6.97 -9.16
C THR A 148 2.71 7.75 -8.72
N TRP A 149 3.67 7.07 -8.10
CA TRP A 149 4.95 7.66 -7.70
C TRP A 149 5.85 7.93 -8.91
N GLN A 150 5.93 6.98 -9.86
CA GLN A 150 6.69 7.17 -11.10
C GLN A 150 6.18 8.37 -11.90
N ALA A 151 4.87 8.60 -11.94
CA ALA A 151 4.31 9.77 -12.60
C ALA A 151 4.71 11.09 -11.90
N PHE A 152 4.82 11.08 -10.57
CA PHE A 152 5.29 12.22 -9.79
C PHE A 152 6.79 12.46 -9.99
N GLU A 153 7.61 11.40 -9.96
CA GLU A 153 9.04 11.44 -10.23
C GLU A 153 9.34 11.97 -11.63
N ALA A 154 8.63 11.48 -12.66
CA ALA A 154 8.75 11.98 -14.02
C ALA A 154 8.41 13.48 -14.13
N GLY A 155 7.39 13.94 -13.40
CA GLY A 155 7.03 15.36 -13.33
C GLY A 155 8.12 16.21 -12.66
N LEU A 156 8.74 15.71 -11.59
CA LEU A 156 9.87 16.36 -10.94
C LEU A 156 11.11 16.40 -11.84
N ASP A 157 11.43 15.31 -12.53
CA ASP A 157 12.53 15.25 -13.49
C ASP A 157 12.28 16.23 -14.65
N GLY A 158 11.04 16.37 -15.09
CA GLY A 158 10.62 17.35 -16.08
C GLY A 158 10.86 18.79 -15.60
N LEU A 159 10.47 19.09 -14.36
CA LEU A 159 10.74 20.37 -13.72
C LEU A 159 12.24 20.65 -13.60
N GLU A 160 13.03 19.68 -13.13
CA GLU A 160 14.48 19.83 -13.00
C GLU A 160 15.15 20.08 -14.35
N ARG A 161 14.75 19.36 -15.40
CA ARG A 161 15.24 19.60 -16.77
C ARG A 161 14.93 21.01 -17.26
N ARG A 162 13.73 21.53 -16.98
CA ARG A 162 13.36 22.91 -17.35
C ARG A 162 14.15 23.95 -16.55
N MET A 163 14.38 23.71 -15.26
CA MET A 163 15.22 24.60 -14.44
C MET A 163 16.67 24.65 -14.96
N ARG A 164 17.27 23.50 -15.28
CA ARG A 164 18.62 23.44 -15.85
C ARG A 164 18.71 24.14 -17.20
N ALA A 165 17.70 24.00 -18.04
CA ALA A 165 17.65 24.70 -19.33
C ALA A 165 17.58 26.23 -19.17
N GLU A 166 16.80 26.75 -18.19
CA GLU A 166 16.79 28.19 -17.89
C GLU A 166 18.14 28.68 -17.35
N ASP A 167 18.81 27.89 -16.51
CA ASP A 167 20.12 28.23 -15.96
C ASP A 167 21.20 28.28 -17.08
N ASP A 168 21.17 27.33 -18.02
CA ASP A 168 22.09 27.28 -19.17
C ASP A 168 21.84 28.43 -20.17
N ASP A 169 20.57 28.80 -20.41
CA ASP A 169 20.18 29.92 -21.28
C ASP A 169 20.55 31.30 -20.65
N GLY A 170 20.56 31.39 -19.31
CA GLY A 170 20.92 32.61 -18.57
C GLY A 170 22.43 32.93 -18.53
N ASP A 171 23.30 31.92 -18.69
CA ASP A 171 24.77 32.09 -18.68
C ASP A 171 25.33 32.45 -20.08
N ALA A 172 24.50 32.41 -21.13
CA ALA A 172 24.88 32.65 -22.52
C ALA A 172 25.08 34.14 -22.92
N GLY A 173 25.07 35.07 -21.97
CA GLY A 173 25.71 36.37 -22.14
C GLY A 173 24.97 37.45 -22.96
N ASP A 174 23.63 37.46 -22.97
CA ASP A 174 22.86 38.65 -23.32
C ASP A 174 22.01 39.09 -22.12
N GLY A 175 22.05 40.38 -21.79
CA GLY A 175 21.72 40.94 -20.47
C GLY A 175 20.24 40.93 -20.05
N ASP A 176 19.40 40.09 -20.64
CA ASP A 176 18.00 39.89 -20.28
C ASP A 176 17.83 38.48 -19.72
N SER A 177 18.03 38.34 -18.41
CA SER A 177 17.96 37.06 -17.73
C SER A 177 16.53 36.49 -17.83
N SER A 178 16.34 35.52 -18.72
CA SER A 178 15.08 34.81 -19.00
C SER A 178 14.60 33.89 -17.85
N PHE A 179 14.77 34.31 -16.60
CA PHE A 179 14.22 33.60 -15.45
C PHE A 179 12.69 33.73 -15.46
N GLY A 180 11.97 32.60 -15.40
CA GLY A 180 10.50 32.58 -15.31
C GLY A 180 9.74 32.42 -16.63
N ARG A 181 10.39 31.90 -17.69
CA ARG A 181 9.76 31.65 -19.00
C ARG A 181 9.40 30.18 -19.23
N LEU A 182 10.23 29.26 -18.73
CA LEU A 182 10.05 27.81 -18.75
C LEU A 182 9.65 27.26 -17.37
N VAL A 183 9.99 27.96 -16.28
CA VAL A 183 9.63 27.62 -14.91
C VAL A 183 8.79 28.74 -14.31
N THR A 184 7.49 28.70 -14.55
CA THR A 184 6.52 29.61 -13.94
C THR A 184 6.07 29.14 -12.56
N GLU A 185 6.54 27.97 -12.14
CA GLU A 185 6.01 27.24 -11.00
C GLU A 185 6.94 27.29 -9.80
N GLY A 186 6.39 27.76 -8.68
CA GLY A 186 7.10 27.83 -7.42
C GLY A 186 6.93 26.59 -6.55
N LEU A 187 7.48 26.66 -5.34
CA LEU A 187 7.40 25.60 -4.32
C LEU A 187 5.96 25.16 -4.00
N GLU A 188 4.99 26.05 -4.15
CA GLU A 188 3.57 25.74 -3.94
C GLU A 188 3.02 24.75 -4.99
N SER A 189 3.51 24.80 -6.23
CA SER A 189 3.15 23.81 -7.27
C SER A 189 3.69 22.42 -6.90
N VAL A 190 4.95 22.34 -6.45
CA VAL A 190 5.56 21.07 -6.00
C VAL A 190 4.79 20.49 -4.82
N ARG A 191 4.39 21.34 -3.87
CA ARG A 191 3.54 20.93 -2.74
C ARG A 191 2.18 20.43 -3.21
N ALA A 192 1.51 21.15 -4.11
CA ALA A 192 0.20 20.74 -4.64
C ALA A 192 0.29 19.41 -5.41
N ALA A 193 1.32 19.25 -6.23
CA ALA A 193 1.61 18.03 -6.98
C ALA A 193 1.88 16.83 -6.05
N HIS A 194 2.62 17.05 -4.95
CA HIS A 194 2.85 16.03 -3.93
C HIS A 194 1.56 15.64 -3.20
N GLU A 195 0.75 16.63 -2.79
CA GLU A 195 -0.54 16.35 -2.14
C GLU A 195 -1.51 15.60 -3.06
N GLU A 196 -1.52 15.92 -4.36
CA GLU A 196 -2.32 15.23 -5.37
C GLU A 196 -1.82 13.79 -5.62
N CYS A 197 -0.49 13.60 -5.74
CA CYS A 197 0.11 12.27 -5.84
C CYS A 197 -0.34 11.38 -4.66
N LEU A 198 -0.28 11.90 -3.43
CA LEU A 198 -0.76 11.17 -2.25
C LEU A 198 -2.26 10.89 -2.29
N ASP A 199 -3.07 11.81 -2.80
CA ASP A 199 -4.51 11.57 -2.94
C ASP A 199 -4.82 10.47 -3.97
N ARG A 200 -4.02 10.36 -5.03
CA ARG A 200 -4.09 9.26 -6.01
C ARG A 200 -3.64 7.94 -5.41
N VAL A 201 -2.54 7.91 -4.66
CA VAL A 201 -2.09 6.73 -3.90
C VAL A 201 -3.20 6.28 -2.95
N MET A 202 -3.78 7.19 -2.18
CA MET A 202 -4.88 6.89 -1.25
C MET A 202 -6.13 6.34 -1.97
N PHE A 203 -6.40 6.80 -3.19
CA PHE A 203 -7.49 6.29 -4.01
C PHE A 203 -7.20 4.88 -4.54
N ALA A 204 -5.98 4.63 -5.03
CA ALA A 204 -5.57 3.33 -5.56
C ALA A 204 -5.43 2.27 -4.45
N LEU A 205 -5.03 2.68 -3.24
CA LEU A 205 -5.02 1.84 -2.05
C LEU A 205 -6.42 1.60 -1.45
N LEU A 206 -7.49 2.05 -2.10
CA LEU A 206 -8.89 1.89 -1.66
C LEU A 206 -9.22 2.56 -0.31
N LEU A 207 -8.41 3.52 0.14
CA LEU A 207 -8.53 4.15 1.47
C LEU A 207 -9.55 5.32 1.50
N ARG A 208 -10.24 5.64 0.40
CA ARG A 208 -11.27 6.69 0.40
C ARG A 208 -12.60 6.22 0.96
N ARG A 209 -13.41 7.16 1.45
CA ARG A 209 -14.74 6.92 2.06
C ARG A 209 -15.67 6.06 1.18
N ARG A 210 -15.65 6.26 -0.15
CA ARG A 210 -16.50 5.51 -1.09
C ARG A 210 -16.08 4.04 -1.26
N GLN A 211 -14.82 3.71 -0.99
CA GLN A 211 -14.25 2.36 -1.11
C GLN A 211 -14.22 1.61 0.23
N GLN A 212 -14.72 2.22 1.31
CA GLN A 212 -14.72 1.61 2.64
C GLN A 212 -15.46 0.26 2.69
N ALA A 213 -16.51 0.08 1.89
CA ALA A 213 -17.19 -1.21 1.78
C ALA A 213 -16.27 -2.31 1.23
N VAL A 214 -15.45 -1.99 0.23
CA VAL A 214 -14.47 -2.93 -0.36
C VAL A 214 -13.36 -3.23 0.63
N MET A 215 -12.87 -2.21 1.33
CA MET A 215 -11.86 -2.41 2.38
C MET A 215 -12.34 -3.30 3.51
N ARG A 216 -13.59 -3.14 3.97
CA ARG A 216 -14.19 -4.03 4.97
C ARG A 216 -14.26 -5.47 4.47
N LEU A 217 -14.70 -5.68 3.23
CA LEU A 217 -14.71 -7.02 2.64
C LEU A 217 -13.30 -7.63 2.55
N LEU A 218 -12.30 -6.82 2.21
CA LEU A 218 -10.91 -7.26 2.17
C LEU A 218 -10.38 -7.65 3.57
N GLU A 219 -10.67 -6.83 4.58
CA GLU A 219 -10.34 -7.11 5.98
C GLU A 219 -11.01 -8.41 6.45
N GLU A 220 -12.29 -8.60 6.15
CA GLU A 220 -13.03 -9.82 6.45
C GLU A 220 -12.43 -11.06 5.77
N ILE A 221 -11.98 -10.94 4.52
CA ILE A 221 -11.28 -12.03 3.82
C ILE A 221 -9.96 -12.33 4.53
N PHE A 222 -9.17 -11.31 4.89
CA PHE A 222 -7.93 -11.50 5.63
C PHE A 222 -8.15 -12.16 7.01
N GLU A 223 -9.21 -11.79 7.73
CA GLU A 223 -9.60 -12.44 8.98
C GLU A 223 -9.92 -13.92 8.79
N THR A 224 -10.63 -14.30 7.71
CA THR A 224 -10.88 -15.73 7.42
C THR A 224 -9.60 -16.50 7.10
N ILE A 225 -8.64 -15.88 6.39
CA ILE A 225 -7.33 -16.48 6.11
C ILE A 225 -6.52 -16.65 7.41
N LEU A 226 -6.55 -15.66 8.31
CA LEU A 226 -5.87 -15.71 9.60
C LEU A 226 -6.46 -16.79 10.53
N ALA A 227 -7.80 -16.91 10.56
CA ALA A 227 -8.48 -17.97 11.30
C ALA A 227 -8.08 -19.36 10.80
N PHE A 228 -8.00 -19.54 9.48
CA PHE A 228 -7.50 -20.76 8.87
C PHE A 228 -6.01 -21.00 9.20
N ALA A 229 -5.15 -19.98 9.11
CA ALA A 229 -3.73 -20.09 9.41
C ALA A 229 -3.47 -20.50 10.87
N LYS A 230 -4.23 -19.94 11.83
CA LYS A 230 -4.16 -20.32 13.24
C LYS A 230 -4.46 -21.80 13.44
N ARG A 231 -5.51 -22.31 12.79
CA ARG A 231 -5.90 -23.72 12.84
C ARG A 231 -4.84 -24.59 12.18
N ALA A 232 -4.39 -24.24 10.98
CA ALA A 232 -3.35 -24.97 10.25
C ALA A 232 -2.01 -25.03 11.03
N SER A 233 -1.64 -23.95 11.71
CA SER A 233 -0.44 -23.90 12.56
C SER A 233 -0.55 -24.81 13.79
N ALA A 234 -1.73 -24.94 14.39
CA ALA A 234 -1.96 -25.86 15.51
C ALA A 234 -1.72 -27.33 15.11
N TYR A 235 -2.11 -27.74 13.90
CA TYR A 235 -1.79 -29.09 13.39
C TYR A 235 -0.30 -29.26 13.04
N GLY A 236 0.32 -28.22 12.48
CA GLY A 236 1.75 -28.23 12.15
C GLY A 236 2.66 -28.31 13.38
N SER A 237 2.35 -27.57 14.45
CA SER A 237 3.13 -27.62 15.69
C SER A 237 2.83 -28.88 16.52
N GLY A 238 1.59 -29.38 16.48
CA GLY A 238 1.21 -30.66 17.09
C GLY A 238 1.90 -31.87 16.44
N GLY A 239 2.17 -31.80 15.13
CA GLY A 239 2.91 -32.82 14.39
C GLY A 239 4.44 -32.76 14.54
N ALA A 240 5.00 -31.58 14.87
CA ALA A 240 6.45 -31.41 15.06
C ALA A 240 6.91 -31.66 16.51
N ALA A 241 6.06 -31.36 17.51
CA ALA A 241 6.37 -31.61 18.92
C ALA A 241 6.14 -33.08 19.33
N ALA A 242 5.18 -33.77 18.70
CA ALA A 242 5.10 -35.22 18.75
C ALA A 242 6.04 -35.77 17.67
N GLY A 243 7.20 -36.29 18.06
CA GLY A 243 8.09 -37.01 17.15
C GLY A 243 7.39 -38.24 16.54
N ARG A 244 6.52 -38.03 15.56
CA ARG A 244 5.81 -39.08 14.82
C ARG A 244 6.81 -39.68 13.85
N GLY A 245 7.42 -40.78 14.30
CA GLY A 245 8.29 -41.61 13.49
C GLY A 245 7.61 -42.02 12.19
N TYR A 246 8.44 -42.16 11.15
CA TYR A 246 8.12 -42.84 9.90
C TYR A 246 7.39 -44.16 10.20
N GLY A 247 6.06 -44.21 10.06
CA GLY A 247 5.33 -45.48 10.13
C GLY A 247 3.90 -45.47 10.67
N GLU A 248 3.42 -44.40 11.31
CA GLU A 248 2.05 -44.42 11.85
C GLU A 248 1.05 -43.76 10.89
N GLN A 249 0.15 -44.60 10.38
CA GLN A 249 -0.98 -44.33 9.50
C GLN A 249 -1.53 -42.89 9.68
N LEU A 250 -1.71 -42.15 8.58
CA LEU A 250 -2.50 -40.91 8.54
C LEU A 250 -3.87 -41.20 9.16
N THR A 251 -4.03 -40.98 10.47
CA THR A 251 -5.35 -40.99 11.08
C THR A 251 -6.06 -39.78 10.52
N ALA A 252 -7.07 -40.08 9.70
CA ALA A 252 -7.98 -39.09 9.14
C ALA A 252 -8.40 -38.15 10.26
N VAL A 253 -8.21 -36.86 10.01
CA VAL A 253 -8.77 -35.81 10.87
C VAL A 253 -10.26 -36.09 11.06
N PRO A 254 -10.81 -35.93 12.29
CA PRO A 254 -12.22 -36.18 12.55
C PRO A 254 -13.09 -35.45 11.53
N ALA A 255 -14.14 -36.12 11.05
CA ALA A 255 -14.97 -35.62 9.95
C ALA A 255 -15.60 -34.23 10.26
N GLU A 256 -15.79 -33.91 11.54
CA GLU A 256 -16.26 -32.61 12.01
C GLU A 256 -15.24 -31.48 11.70
N GLU A 257 -13.96 -31.70 11.97
CA GLU A 257 -12.90 -30.72 11.71
C GLU A 257 -12.67 -30.52 10.19
N ALA A 258 -12.80 -31.60 9.41
CA ALA A 258 -12.77 -31.52 7.95
C ALA A 258 -13.95 -30.71 7.39
N HIS A 259 -15.14 -30.86 7.99
CA HIS A 259 -16.32 -30.09 7.65
C HIS A 259 -16.13 -28.60 7.95
N GLU A 260 -15.61 -28.25 9.11
CA GLU A 260 -15.34 -26.84 9.46
C GLU A 260 -14.33 -26.18 8.51
N VAL A 261 -13.28 -26.89 8.11
CA VAL A 261 -12.30 -26.37 7.13
C VAL A 261 -12.95 -26.15 5.77
N ARG A 262 -13.84 -27.05 5.36
CA ARG A 262 -14.63 -26.90 4.14
C ARG A 262 -15.59 -25.71 4.22
N GLU A 263 -16.27 -25.50 5.34
CA GLU A 263 -17.13 -24.33 5.56
C GLU A 263 -16.35 -23.02 5.50
N MET A 264 -15.17 -22.95 6.12
CA MET A 264 -14.28 -21.79 6.02
C MET A 264 -13.83 -21.54 4.59
N TYR A 265 -13.55 -22.59 3.81
CA TYR A 265 -13.22 -22.47 2.39
C TYR A 265 -14.37 -21.93 1.55
N MET A 266 -15.59 -22.44 1.77
CA MET A 266 -16.79 -21.94 1.09
C MET A 266 -17.08 -20.49 1.45
N LEU A 267 -16.92 -20.13 2.73
CA LEU A 267 -17.06 -18.75 3.20
C LEU A 267 -16.02 -17.83 2.53
N PHE A 268 -14.76 -18.26 2.47
CA PHE A 268 -13.69 -17.52 1.80
C PHE A 268 -14.03 -17.29 0.31
N ARG A 269 -14.39 -18.33 -0.44
CA ARG A 269 -14.77 -18.20 -1.86
C ARG A 269 -15.99 -17.30 -2.04
N SER A 270 -17.00 -17.44 -1.20
CA SER A 270 -18.19 -16.58 -1.24
C SER A 270 -17.82 -15.11 -1.03
N LYS A 271 -17.00 -14.80 -0.02
CA LYS A 271 -16.52 -13.44 0.23
C LYS A 271 -15.67 -12.89 -0.91
N VAL A 272 -14.78 -13.69 -1.50
CA VAL A 272 -13.99 -13.30 -2.68
C VAL A 272 -14.91 -13.00 -3.88
N ASN A 273 -15.95 -13.80 -4.11
CA ASN A 273 -16.93 -13.55 -5.17
C ASN A 273 -17.71 -12.25 -4.96
N VAL A 274 -18.14 -11.98 -3.73
CA VAL A 274 -18.78 -10.70 -3.37
C VAL A 274 -17.80 -9.55 -3.59
N PHE A 275 -16.55 -9.69 -3.14
CA PHE A 275 -15.50 -8.69 -3.33
C PHE A 275 -15.30 -8.36 -4.82
N MET A 276 -15.15 -9.35 -5.69
CA MET A 276 -15.01 -9.12 -7.13
C MET A 276 -16.26 -8.46 -7.74
N THR A 277 -17.45 -8.87 -7.30
CA THR A 277 -18.71 -8.26 -7.77
C THR A 277 -18.80 -6.78 -7.39
N VAL A 278 -18.39 -6.42 -6.16
CA VAL A 278 -18.34 -5.02 -5.73
C VAL A 278 -17.26 -4.25 -6.48
N CYS A 279 -16.09 -4.85 -6.72
CA CYS A 279 -15.03 -4.24 -7.53
C CYS A 279 -15.50 -3.94 -8.96
N ARG A 280 -16.20 -4.87 -9.62
CA ARG A 280 -16.84 -4.63 -10.95
C ARG A 280 -17.92 -3.54 -10.88
N GLY A 281 -18.70 -3.50 -9.81
CA GLY A 281 -19.72 -2.47 -9.61
C GLY A 281 -19.13 -1.06 -9.44
N LEU A 282 -17.93 -0.96 -8.88
CA LEU A 282 -17.21 0.30 -8.75
C LEU A 282 -16.65 0.81 -10.09
N THR A 283 -16.18 -0.09 -10.96
CA THR A 283 -15.66 0.27 -12.29
C THR A 283 -16.80 0.66 -13.25
N GLY A 284 -17.89 -0.10 -13.29
CA GLY A 284 -19.05 0.21 -14.13
C GLY A 284 -19.77 1.53 -13.81
N LYS A 285 -19.77 1.98 -12.54
CA LYS A 285 -20.44 3.22 -12.12
C LYS A 285 -19.65 4.49 -12.41
N ARG A 286 -18.40 4.40 -12.89
CA ARG A 286 -17.55 5.58 -13.19
C ARG A 286 -17.43 5.88 -14.68
N GLY A 287 -17.50 4.87 -15.55
CA GLY A 287 -17.52 5.06 -17.01
C GLY A 287 -18.67 5.93 -17.53
N SER A 288 -19.83 5.97 -16.85
CA SER A 288 -20.99 6.75 -17.30
C SER A 288 -20.87 8.26 -17.01
N ARG A 289 -20.02 8.72 -16.08
CA ARG A 289 -19.90 10.15 -15.73
C ARG A 289 -18.87 10.92 -16.55
N ARG A 290 -18.09 10.26 -17.39
CA ARG A 290 -16.99 10.89 -18.13
C ARG A 290 -17.42 11.62 -19.41
N ALA A 291 -18.70 11.54 -19.78
CA ALA A 291 -19.29 12.38 -20.83
C ALA A 291 -19.51 13.84 -20.37
N ALA A 292 -19.35 14.17 -19.08
CA ALA A 292 -19.56 15.52 -18.56
C ALA A 292 -18.49 15.90 -17.53
N GLY A 293 -17.38 16.46 -18.03
CA GLY A 293 -16.51 17.43 -17.34
C GLY A 293 -15.94 17.05 -15.96
N GLY A 294 -14.64 16.74 -15.91
CA GLY A 294 -13.88 16.82 -14.65
C GLY A 294 -12.81 15.74 -14.48
N ALA A 295 -11.79 15.75 -15.34
CA ALA A 295 -10.47 15.29 -14.90
C ALA A 295 -9.81 16.50 -14.22
N GLY A 296 -9.50 16.39 -12.92
CA GLY A 296 -8.67 17.39 -12.25
C GLY A 296 -7.33 17.53 -12.99
N PRO A 297 -6.65 18.68 -12.87
CA PRO A 297 -5.35 18.88 -13.50
C PRO A 297 -4.41 17.76 -13.06
N GLY A 298 -3.78 17.08 -14.00
CA GLY A 298 -2.89 15.98 -13.66
C GLY A 298 -1.63 16.45 -12.94
N VAL A 299 -0.98 15.60 -12.14
CA VAL A 299 0.33 15.90 -11.50
C VAL A 299 1.34 16.46 -12.51
N GLY A 300 1.37 15.96 -13.75
CA GLY A 300 2.20 16.53 -14.82
C GLY A 300 1.78 17.96 -15.22
N LEU A 301 0.48 18.24 -15.31
CA LEU A 301 -0.05 19.58 -15.58
C LEU A 301 0.18 20.56 -14.43
N LEU A 302 0.18 20.08 -13.17
CA LEU A 302 0.55 20.87 -12.00
C LEU A 302 2.04 21.17 -11.91
N LEU A 303 2.87 20.40 -12.62
CA LEU A 303 4.32 20.56 -12.72
C LEU A 303 4.72 21.08 -14.12
N GLY A 304 3.90 21.92 -14.76
CA GLY A 304 4.18 22.57 -16.04
C GLY A 304 4.45 21.63 -17.23
N GLY A 305 4.08 20.35 -17.12
CA GLY A 305 4.18 19.36 -18.18
C GLY A 305 3.16 19.63 -19.27
N ASP A 306 3.60 19.51 -20.53
CA ASP A 306 2.72 19.52 -21.69
C ASP A 306 1.66 18.42 -21.51
N GLY A 307 0.40 18.68 -21.85
CA GLY A 307 -0.78 17.85 -21.51
C GLY A 307 -0.80 16.41 -22.06
N ARG A 308 0.35 15.92 -22.52
CA ARG A 308 0.69 14.54 -22.87
C ARG A 308 1.23 13.71 -21.71
N ASP A 309 1.57 14.32 -20.58
CA ASP A 309 2.10 13.56 -19.44
C ASP A 309 1.03 12.64 -18.84
N VAL A 310 1.49 11.43 -18.51
CA VAL A 310 0.70 10.24 -18.20
C VAL A 310 -0.47 10.56 -17.26
N VAL A 311 -1.64 10.76 -17.85
CA VAL A 311 -2.90 10.64 -17.12
C VAL A 311 -3.01 9.15 -16.80
N VAL A 312 -2.46 8.75 -15.65
CA VAL A 312 -2.69 7.42 -15.10
C VAL A 312 -4.19 7.34 -14.87
N GLU A 313 -4.89 6.76 -15.83
CA GLU A 313 -6.32 6.60 -15.77
C GLU A 313 -6.62 5.66 -14.61
N GLU A 314 -6.96 6.29 -13.47
CA GLU A 314 -7.43 5.67 -12.24
C GLU A 314 -8.48 4.56 -12.48
N ASP A 315 -9.21 4.62 -13.61
CA ASP A 315 -10.21 3.65 -14.07
C ASP A 315 -9.64 2.26 -14.37
N ASN A 316 -8.41 2.15 -14.88
CA ASN A 316 -7.85 0.86 -15.33
C ASN A 316 -7.18 0.05 -14.22
N THR A 317 -6.99 0.62 -13.03
CA THR A 317 -6.23 -0.03 -11.95
C THR A 317 -7.02 -1.18 -11.33
N ILE A 318 -8.31 -0.96 -11.01
CA ILE A 318 -9.17 -2.00 -10.42
C ILE A 318 -9.45 -3.10 -11.45
N ASP A 319 -9.57 -2.77 -12.74
CA ASP A 319 -9.73 -3.77 -13.79
C ASP A 319 -8.47 -4.64 -13.96
N ARG A 320 -7.27 -4.09 -13.77
CA ARG A 320 -6.03 -4.89 -13.70
C ARG A 320 -6.00 -5.83 -12.50
N LEU A 321 -6.49 -5.39 -11.34
CA LEU A 321 -6.64 -6.26 -10.17
C LEU A 321 -7.63 -7.40 -10.46
N LEU A 322 -8.78 -7.08 -11.05
CA LEU A 322 -9.78 -8.07 -11.46
C LEU A 322 -9.21 -9.06 -12.47
N LEU A 323 -8.45 -8.58 -13.47
CA LEU A 323 -7.78 -9.44 -14.44
C LEU A 323 -6.74 -10.37 -13.79
N LYS A 324 -5.96 -9.85 -12.84
CA LYS A 324 -5.00 -10.68 -12.07
C LYS A 324 -5.71 -11.73 -11.21
N LEU A 325 -6.88 -11.42 -10.67
CA LEU A 325 -7.68 -12.34 -9.86
C LEU A 325 -8.49 -13.36 -10.70
N GLU A 326 -8.92 -12.98 -11.90
CA GLU A 326 -9.80 -13.79 -12.76
C GLU A 326 -9.14 -14.38 -13.99
N MET A 327 -7.81 -14.33 -14.10
CA MET A 327 -7.08 -14.71 -15.32
C MET A 327 -7.47 -16.08 -15.90
N ASN A 328 -7.96 -17.01 -15.06
CA ASN A 328 -8.40 -18.35 -15.45
C ASN A 328 -9.91 -18.64 -15.30
N GLY A 329 -10.76 -17.64 -15.02
CA GLY A 329 -12.20 -17.85 -14.80
C GLY A 329 -12.57 -18.75 -13.61
N TYR A 330 -11.61 -19.01 -12.72
CA TYR A 330 -11.69 -20.00 -11.64
C TYR A 330 -12.80 -19.70 -10.61
N TYR A 331 -13.06 -18.42 -10.36
CA TYR A 331 -14.14 -17.96 -9.49
C TYR A 331 -15.51 -17.85 -10.18
N GLY A 332 -15.52 -17.82 -11.51
CA GLY A 332 -16.74 -17.85 -12.33
C GLY A 332 -17.34 -19.26 -12.45
N ALA A 333 -16.55 -20.30 -12.17
CA ALA A 333 -17.09 -21.64 -12.01
C ALA A 333 -17.92 -21.70 -10.71
N PRO A 334 -19.20 -22.11 -10.77
CA PRO A 334 -19.95 -22.41 -9.55
C PRO A 334 -19.13 -23.39 -8.73
N VAL A 335 -19.07 -23.16 -7.40
CA VAL A 335 -18.55 -24.16 -6.48
C VAL A 335 -19.32 -25.43 -6.82
N ALA A 336 -18.63 -26.46 -7.31
CA ALA A 336 -19.24 -27.76 -7.49
C ALA A 336 -19.69 -28.20 -6.09
N THR A 337 -20.95 -27.90 -5.79
CA THR A 337 -21.70 -28.58 -4.76
C THR A 337 -21.95 -29.99 -5.30
N ASP A 338 -20.89 -30.77 -5.47
CA ASP A 338 -21.02 -32.22 -5.43
C ASP A 338 -21.23 -32.60 -3.96
N LEU A 339 -22.41 -32.19 -3.50
CA LEU A 339 -23.22 -32.87 -2.52
C LEU A 339 -23.70 -34.15 -3.23
N GLY A 340 -22.96 -35.24 -3.08
CA GLY A 340 -23.32 -36.50 -3.72
C GLY A 340 -22.46 -37.67 -3.29
N ALA A 341 -22.92 -38.33 -2.22
CA ALA A 341 -22.55 -39.66 -1.70
C ALA A 341 -21.24 -39.79 -0.89
#